data_AF-A8R0R1-F1
#
_entry.id   AF-A8R0R1-F1
#
_cell.length_a   1.000
_cell.length_b   1.000
_cell.length_c   1.000
_cell.angle_alpha   90.00
_cell.angle_beta   90.00
_cell.angle_gamma   90.00
#
_symmetry.space_group_name_H-M   'P 1'
#
loop_
_entity.id
_entity.type
_entity.pdbx_description
1 polymer ?
#
loop_
_entity_poly.entity_id
_entity_poly.type
_entity_poly.pdbx_seq_one_letter_code
_entity_poly.pdbx_strand_id
1 'polypeptide(L)'
;MFARVHSDLVLFSVILSILFCVGCALADSMLGFWVFLELAGLSIIPCFFYSSEFDNLNFYGSLLMYVVMSGLSSVFLMSGVLFLSLYYLILVGFIIKLGLFPFMIWVYFVFASSNWFFIFLISVILKFPVLFFSFLLQEKGVCESILYIDCFLTILLCSSLFWLYSLGWEYVWCHISLSSVSTLLVACFCADFILTSFVYAYYSVWAVACLCYFFYLKRMGGVKEGFWLFCFLFLVTPLSLPLFYKLSVCLSIVYSSVYILTVWSLYSLSEQFFLYKLAGDEYLSCTFNVWY
;
A
#
# COMPACT_ATOMS: atom_id res chain seq x y z
N MET A 1 26.60 -19.00 -9.13
CA MET A 1 26.98 -17.58 -9.28
C MET A 1 26.57 -16.91 -7.99
N PHE A 2 27.52 -16.48 -7.15
CA PHE A 2 27.17 -15.82 -5.88
C PHE A 2 26.56 -14.46 -6.19
N ALA A 3 25.25 -14.34 -6.06
CA ALA A 3 24.58 -13.05 -6.09
C ALA A 3 25.25 -12.16 -5.02
N ARG A 4 25.83 -11.04 -5.45
CA ARG A 4 26.30 -10.01 -4.51
C ARG A 4 25.06 -9.38 -3.90
N VAL A 5 24.70 -9.85 -2.72
CA VAL A 5 23.61 -9.28 -1.93
C VAL A 5 24.07 -7.90 -1.47
N HIS A 6 23.54 -6.84 -2.07
CA HIS A 6 23.80 -5.47 -1.65
C HIS A 6 22.94 -5.12 -0.42
N SER A 7 23.17 -5.81 0.69
CA SER A 7 22.47 -5.58 1.96
C SER A 7 22.58 -4.14 2.43
N ASP A 8 23.70 -3.50 2.14
CA ASP A 8 23.99 -2.12 2.55
C ASP A 8 23.01 -1.13 1.92
N LEU A 9 22.57 -1.38 0.68
CA LEU A 9 21.58 -0.54 -0.01
C LEU A 9 20.18 -0.66 0.62
N VAL A 10 19.80 -1.87 1.04
CA VAL A 10 18.53 -2.11 1.73
C VAL A 10 18.55 -1.46 3.11
N LEU A 11 19.63 -1.64 3.85
CA LEU A 11 19.75 -1.03 5.18
C LEU A 11 19.75 0.50 5.10
N PHE A 12 20.48 1.08 4.14
CA PHE A 12 20.48 2.52 3.86
C PHE A 12 19.07 3.05 3.58
N SER A 13 18.35 2.41 2.65
CA SER A 13 17.01 2.82 2.26
C SER A 13 15.98 2.68 3.37
N VAL A 14 16.02 1.59 4.16
CA VAL A 14 15.12 1.40 5.30
C VAL A 14 15.35 2.46 6.38
N ILE A 15 16.60 2.69 6.78
CA ILE A 15 16.89 3.65 7.85
C ILE A 15 16.52 5.07 7.44
N LEU A 16 16.92 5.50 6.24
CA LEU A 16 16.63 6.85 5.78
C LEU A 16 15.14 7.08 5.52
N SER A 17 14.44 6.12 4.92
CA SER A 17 13.00 6.28 4.69
C SER A 17 12.22 6.41 5.99
N ILE A 18 12.56 5.64 7.02
CA ILE A 18 11.97 5.78 8.36
C ILE A 18 12.30 7.14 8.96
N LEU A 19 13.57 7.56 8.91
CA LEU A 19 14.00 8.86 9.45
C LEU A 19 13.26 10.01 8.78
N PHE A 20 13.14 10.01 7.45
CA PHE A 20 12.42 11.05 6.72
C PHE A 20 10.90 10.99 6.97
N CYS A 21 10.31 9.80 7.12
CA CYS A 21 8.90 9.68 7.52
C CYS A 21 8.64 10.24 8.92
N VAL A 22 9.55 10.03 9.87
CA VAL A 22 9.50 10.70 11.19
C VAL A 22 9.68 12.20 11.03
N GLY A 23 10.56 12.64 10.12
CA GLY A 23 10.71 14.04 9.74
C GLY A 23 9.40 14.69 9.26
N CYS A 24 8.55 13.96 8.52
CA CYS A 24 7.23 14.44 8.13
C CYS A 24 6.33 14.75 9.33
N ALA A 25 6.43 13.97 10.41
CA ALA A 25 5.64 14.19 11.64
C ALA A 25 6.13 15.41 12.45
N LEU A 26 7.41 15.75 12.33
CA LEU A 26 8.05 16.85 13.05
C LEU A 26 8.05 18.16 12.25
N ALA A 27 7.54 18.16 11.03
CA ALA A 27 7.57 19.31 10.15
C ALA A 27 6.47 20.33 10.51
N ASP A 28 6.87 21.52 10.93
CA ASP A 28 5.94 22.59 11.30
C ASP A 28 5.33 23.33 10.09
N SER A 29 5.84 23.10 8.88
CA SER A 29 5.39 23.77 7.65
C SER A 29 5.05 22.78 6.54
N MET A 30 4.06 23.14 5.72
CA MET A 30 3.68 22.38 4.51
C MET A 30 4.87 22.14 3.57
N LEU A 31 5.75 23.14 3.44
CA LEU A 31 6.98 23.02 2.65
C LEU A 31 7.95 22.00 3.28
N GLY A 32 8.15 22.04 4.61
CA GLY A 32 8.96 21.06 5.31
C GLY A 32 8.41 19.64 5.16
N PHE A 33 7.11 19.48 5.31
CA PHE A 33 6.42 18.21 5.08
C PHE A 33 6.67 17.68 3.66
N TRP A 34 6.53 18.54 2.64
CA TRP A 34 6.80 18.18 1.25
C TRP A 34 8.25 17.73 1.03
N VAL A 35 9.23 18.48 1.56
CA VAL A 35 10.66 18.14 1.42
C VAL A 35 10.97 16.76 2.02
N PHE A 36 10.50 16.49 3.24
CA PHE A 36 10.74 15.20 3.87
C PHE A 36 10.06 14.06 3.12
N LEU A 37 8.87 14.31 2.55
CA LEU A 37 8.16 13.32 1.75
C LEU A 37 8.92 12.99 0.46
N GLU A 38 9.51 13.99 -0.23
CA GLU A 38 10.36 13.71 -1.40
C GLU A 38 11.66 13.00 -1.04
N LEU A 39 12.32 13.39 0.06
CA LEU A 39 13.52 12.70 0.54
C LEU A 39 13.23 11.25 0.91
N ALA A 40 12.08 10.96 1.53
CA ALA A 40 11.62 9.61 1.79
C ALA A 40 11.44 8.82 0.48
N GLY A 41 10.76 9.41 -0.51
CA GLY A 41 10.54 8.78 -1.82
C GLY A 41 11.84 8.46 -2.58
N LEU A 42 12.82 9.37 -2.56
CA LEU A 42 14.13 9.19 -3.19
C LEU A 42 15.01 8.17 -2.44
N SER A 43 14.92 8.13 -1.11
CA SER A 43 15.72 7.21 -0.27
C SER A 43 15.45 5.73 -0.52
N ILE A 44 14.31 5.40 -1.14
CA ILE A 44 13.87 4.03 -1.41
C ILE A 44 14.44 3.48 -2.73
N ILE A 45 14.82 4.35 -3.66
CA ILE A 45 15.35 3.99 -4.98
C ILE A 45 16.55 3.02 -4.90
N PRO A 46 17.54 3.19 -3.99
CA PRO A 46 18.64 2.23 -3.86
C PRO A 46 18.20 0.79 -3.55
N CYS A 47 17.09 0.60 -2.83
CA CYS A 47 16.54 -0.73 -2.53
C CYS A 47 16.07 -1.46 -3.80
N PHE A 48 15.75 -0.71 -4.86
CA PHE A 48 15.32 -1.27 -6.13
C PHE A 48 16.43 -2.15 -6.74
N PHE A 49 17.71 -1.78 -6.56
CA PHE A 49 18.87 -2.48 -7.09
C PHE A 49 19.35 -3.68 -6.24
N TYR A 50 18.61 -4.07 -5.20
CA TYR A 50 19.01 -5.14 -4.27
C TYR A 50 19.23 -6.50 -4.92
N SER A 51 18.32 -6.96 -5.78
CA SER A 51 18.48 -8.20 -6.54
C SER A 51 18.54 -7.91 -8.03
N SER A 52 19.77 -7.88 -8.53
CA SER A 52 20.11 -7.69 -9.95
C SER A 52 19.89 -8.96 -10.79
N GLU A 53 18.82 -9.72 -10.53
CA GLU A 53 18.54 -10.99 -11.24
C GLU A 53 17.40 -10.87 -12.26
N PHE A 54 16.96 -9.66 -12.62
CA PHE A 54 15.76 -9.46 -13.44
C PHE A 54 16.03 -8.83 -14.80
N ASP A 55 15.15 -9.15 -15.76
CA ASP A 55 15.09 -8.59 -17.10
C ASP A 55 15.25 -7.07 -17.09
N ASN A 56 16.43 -6.61 -17.54
CA ASN A 56 16.86 -5.23 -17.44
C ASN A 56 15.82 -4.22 -17.97
N LEU A 57 15.08 -4.58 -19.03
CA LEU A 57 14.12 -3.68 -19.69
C LEU A 57 12.90 -3.35 -18.80
N ASN A 58 12.25 -4.35 -18.21
CA ASN A 58 11.09 -4.13 -17.34
C ASN A 58 11.50 -3.47 -16.02
N PHE A 59 12.70 -3.81 -15.53
CA PHE A 59 13.28 -3.22 -14.34
C PHE A 59 13.51 -1.71 -14.48
N TYR A 60 14.20 -1.26 -15.53
CA TYR A 60 14.41 0.19 -15.72
C TYR A 60 13.12 0.92 -16.09
N GLY A 61 12.22 0.27 -16.83
CA GLY A 61 10.91 0.84 -17.15
C GLY A 61 10.10 1.16 -15.89
N SER A 62 10.08 0.25 -14.92
CA SER A 62 9.32 0.44 -13.67
C SER A 62 9.93 1.46 -12.73
N LEU A 63 11.26 1.50 -12.64
CA LEU A 63 11.95 2.57 -11.91
C LEU A 63 11.69 3.94 -12.54
N LEU A 64 11.71 4.04 -13.87
CA LEU A 64 11.36 5.27 -14.58
C LEU A 64 9.91 5.67 -14.27
N MET A 65 8.96 4.74 -14.32
CA MET A 65 7.56 5.01 -13.99
C MET A 65 7.39 5.50 -12.54
N TYR A 66 8.09 4.89 -11.58
CA TYR A 66 8.09 5.36 -10.19
C TYR A 66 8.62 6.80 -10.07
N VAL A 67 9.76 7.11 -10.70
CA VAL A 67 10.37 8.44 -10.65
C VAL A 67 9.49 9.50 -11.35
N VAL A 68 8.92 9.17 -12.50
CA VAL A 68 8.05 10.09 -13.24
C VAL A 68 6.77 10.37 -12.46
N MET A 69 6.10 9.34 -11.92
CA MET A 69 4.85 9.54 -11.18
C MET A 69 5.07 10.24 -9.84
N SER A 70 6.15 9.91 -9.12
CA SER A 70 6.53 10.64 -7.90
C SER A 70 6.91 12.10 -8.22
N GLY A 71 7.65 12.35 -9.29
CA GLY A 71 7.95 13.71 -9.78
C GLY A 71 6.69 14.50 -10.13
N LEU A 72 5.75 13.91 -10.87
CA LEU A 72 4.46 14.55 -11.20
C LEU A 72 3.67 14.91 -9.94
N SER A 73 3.59 13.99 -8.98
CA SER A 73 2.93 14.26 -7.69
C SER A 73 3.57 15.43 -6.94
N SER A 74 4.90 15.53 -6.96
CA SER A 74 5.66 16.60 -6.29
C SER A 74 5.36 17.98 -6.88
N VAL A 75 5.20 18.08 -8.20
CA VAL A 75 4.88 19.34 -8.90
C VAL A 75 3.47 19.80 -8.54
N PHE A 76 2.51 18.88 -8.47
CA PHE A 76 1.15 19.20 -8.02
C PHE A 76 1.10 19.64 -6.56
N LEU A 77 1.84 18.97 -5.67
CA LEU A 77 1.97 19.38 -4.26
C LEU A 77 2.57 20.78 -4.15
N MET A 78 3.71 21.04 -4.82
CA MET A 78 4.40 22.32 -4.72
C MET A 78 3.57 23.48 -5.31
N SER A 79 2.91 23.25 -6.46
CA SER A 79 2.03 24.27 -7.05
C SER A 79 0.83 24.60 -6.16
N GLY A 80 0.23 23.59 -5.50
CA GLY A 80 -0.83 23.81 -4.53
C GLY A 80 -0.38 24.55 -3.27
N VAL A 81 0.87 24.33 -2.82
CA VAL A 81 1.45 25.06 -1.68
C VAL A 81 1.77 26.52 -2.01
N LEU A 82 2.24 26.81 -3.23
CA LEU A 82 2.59 28.17 -3.66
C LEU A 82 1.36 29.05 -3.94
N PHE A 83 0.28 28.47 -4.46
CA PHE A 83 -0.92 29.19 -4.86
C PHE A 83 -2.15 28.72 -4.06
N LEU A 84 -2.59 29.54 -3.10
CA LEU A 84 -3.76 29.28 -2.26
C LEU A 84 -5.05 28.98 -3.05
N SER A 85 -5.20 29.54 -4.25
CA SER A 85 -6.36 29.28 -5.13
C SER A 85 -6.37 27.87 -5.73
N LEU A 86 -5.22 27.18 -5.73
CA LEU A 86 -5.02 25.86 -6.34
C LEU A 86 -4.89 24.75 -5.29
N TYR A 87 -5.48 24.93 -4.11
CA TYR A 87 -5.39 23.98 -3.01
C TYR A 87 -5.81 22.53 -3.37
N TYR A 88 -6.75 22.37 -4.32
CA TYR A 88 -7.14 21.05 -4.85
C TYR A 88 -5.97 20.26 -5.48
N LEU A 89 -4.94 20.94 -5.99
CA LEU A 89 -3.76 20.27 -6.55
C LEU A 89 -2.96 19.54 -5.48
N ILE A 90 -3.05 19.96 -4.21
CA ILE A 90 -2.44 19.23 -3.10
C ILE A 90 -3.08 17.84 -3.01
N LEU A 91 -4.41 17.78 -2.97
CA LEU A 91 -5.16 16.52 -2.94
C LEU A 91 -4.86 15.64 -4.16
N VAL A 92 -4.83 16.21 -5.37
CA VAL A 92 -4.44 15.48 -6.59
C VAL A 92 -3.02 14.92 -6.49
N GLY A 93 -2.07 15.71 -5.98
CA GLY A 93 -0.70 15.26 -5.73
C GLY A 93 -0.65 14.04 -4.82
N PHE A 94 -1.39 14.04 -3.71
CA PHE A 94 -1.47 12.87 -2.82
C PHE A 94 -2.18 11.67 -3.45
N ILE A 95 -3.27 11.86 -4.21
CA ILE A 95 -3.94 10.77 -4.94
C ILE A 95 -2.95 10.07 -5.88
N ILE A 96 -2.17 10.85 -6.63
CA ILE A 96 -1.13 10.31 -7.52
C ILE A 96 -0.07 9.56 -6.70
N LYS A 97 0.43 10.16 -5.62
CA LYS A 97 1.53 9.60 -4.81
C LYS A 97 1.16 8.33 -4.07
N LEU A 98 -0.10 8.23 -3.62
CA LEU A 98 -0.67 7.04 -2.99
C LEU A 98 -1.18 6.00 -4.00
N GLY A 99 -1.26 6.37 -5.28
CA GLY A 99 -1.73 5.49 -6.35
C GLY A 99 -3.21 5.15 -6.24
N LEU A 100 -4.02 6.08 -5.77
CA LEU A 100 -5.48 5.93 -5.73
C LEU A 100 -6.06 6.11 -7.15
N PHE A 101 -7.28 5.65 -7.34
CA PHE A 101 -8.02 5.82 -8.59
C PHE A 101 -8.10 7.32 -8.93
N PRO A 102 -7.84 7.72 -10.18
CA PRO A 102 -7.58 6.90 -11.38
C PRO A 102 -6.12 6.45 -11.58
N PHE A 103 -5.18 6.93 -10.77
CA PHE A 103 -3.73 6.73 -10.94
C PHE A 103 -3.20 5.43 -10.33
N MET A 104 -4.00 4.37 -10.26
CA MET A 104 -3.59 3.12 -9.63
C MET A 104 -2.68 2.23 -10.50
N ILE A 105 -2.70 2.41 -11.83
CA ILE A 105 -1.99 1.55 -12.79
C ILE A 105 -0.47 1.56 -12.59
N TRP A 106 0.12 2.71 -12.23
CA TRP A 106 1.57 2.79 -12.05
C TRP A 106 2.05 1.93 -10.87
N VAL A 107 1.24 1.81 -9.80
CA VAL A 107 1.58 0.98 -8.65
C VAL A 107 1.66 -0.49 -9.06
N TYR A 108 0.72 -0.96 -9.88
CA TYR A 108 0.76 -2.33 -10.41
C TYR A 108 2.01 -2.61 -11.24
N PHE A 109 2.35 -1.69 -12.14
CA PHE A 109 3.54 -1.85 -13.00
C PHE A 109 4.83 -1.88 -12.18
N VAL A 110 4.92 -1.02 -11.16
CA VAL A 110 6.06 -0.97 -10.24
C VAL A 110 6.12 -2.23 -9.37
N PHE A 111 5.00 -2.69 -8.80
CA PHE A 111 4.99 -3.86 -7.92
C PHE A 111 5.38 -5.13 -8.68
N ALA A 112 4.85 -5.33 -9.89
CA ALA A 112 5.08 -6.54 -10.69
C ALA A 112 6.55 -6.81 -11.07
N SER A 113 7.39 -5.78 -11.08
CA SER A 113 8.78 -5.85 -11.55
C SER A 113 9.80 -5.53 -10.46
N SER A 114 9.35 -5.48 -9.20
CA SER A 114 10.15 -5.02 -8.07
C SER A 114 10.40 -6.10 -7.02
N ASN A 115 11.35 -5.82 -6.13
CA ASN A 115 11.73 -6.73 -5.04
C ASN A 115 10.81 -6.57 -3.84
N TRP A 116 10.59 -7.63 -3.07
CA TRP A 116 9.75 -7.61 -1.85
C TRP A 116 10.14 -6.53 -0.83
N PHE A 117 11.43 -6.22 -0.66
CA PHE A 117 11.86 -5.12 0.21
C PHE A 117 11.38 -3.76 -0.29
N PHE A 118 11.47 -3.51 -1.60
CA PHE A 118 11.01 -2.27 -2.20
C PHE A 118 9.49 -2.16 -2.13
N ILE A 119 8.77 -3.25 -2.41
CA ILE A 119 7.31 -3.35 -2.22
C ILE A 119 6.94 -3.00 -0.78
N PHE A 120 7.67 -3.49 0.21
CA PHE A 120 7.43 -3.18 1.63
C PHE A 120 7.67 -1.70 1.96
N LEU A 121 8.77 -1.11 1.50
CA LEU A 121 9.07 0.31 1.72
C LEU A 121 7.94 1.21 1.16
N ILE A 122 7.43 0.92 -0.04
CA ILE A 122 6.31 1.66 -0.63
C ILE A 122 5.00 1.35 0.11
N SER A 123 4.71 0.07 0.35
CA SER A 123 3.40 -0.36 0.86
C SER A 123 3.19 -0.09 2.34
N VAL A 124 4.24 0.18 3.13
CA VAL A 124 4.13 0.39 4.58
C VAL A 124 4.75 1.73 5.00
N ILE A 125 6.03 1.94 4.71
CA ILE A 125 6.77 3.10 5.26
C ILE A 125 6.32 4.40 4.59
N LEU A 126 6.21 4.45 3.26
CA LEU A 126 5.71 5.64 2.55
C LEU A 126 4.25 5.99 2.83
N LYS A 127 3.50 5.11 3.48
CA LYS A 127 2.13 5.40 3.91
C LYS A 127 2.03 6.03 5.28
N PHE A 128 3.12 6.08 6.05
CA PHE A 128 3.13 6.74 7.35
C PHE A 128 2.66 8.21 7.29
N PRO A 129 3.10 9.04 6.30
CA PRO A 129 2.68 10.43 6.21
C PRO A 129 1.16 10.62 6.00
N VAL A 130 0.43 9.58 5.60
CA VAL A 130 -1.03 9.62 5.43
C VAL A 130 -1.76 9.90 6.74
N LEU A 131 -1.19 9.49 7.89
CA LEU A 131 -1.79 9.74 9.20
C LEU A 131 -1.95 11.24 9.52
N PHE A 132 -1.13 12.10 8.91
CA PHE A 132 -1.18 13.55 9.12
C PHE A 132 -2.11 14.25 8.13
N PHE A 133 -2.66 13.52 7.16
CA PHE A 133 -3.40 14.08 6.05
C PHE A 133 -4.71 14.76 6.48
N SER A 134 -5.37 14.24 7.52
CA SER A 134 -6.56 14.88 8.09
C SER A 134 -6.26 16.27 8.64
N PHE A 135 -5.12 16.45 9.31
CA PHE A 135 -4.69 17.77 9.80
C PHE A 135 -4.33 18.73 8.65
N LEU A 136 -3.84 18.22 7.52
CA LEU A 136 -3.43 19.04 6.38
C LEU A 136 -4.62 19.58 5.58
N LEU A 137 -5.74 18.84 5.52
CA LEU A 137 -6.89 19.10 4.65
C LEU A 137 -8.19 19.54 5.34
N GLN A 138 -8.15 19.77 6.66
CA GLN A 138 -9.34 20.07 7.45
C GLN A 138 -10.02 21.41 7.09
N GLU A 139 -9.39 22.25 6.27
CA GLU A 139 -9.96 23.53 5.86
C GLU A 139 -10.92 23.36 4.67
N LYS A 140 -12.22 23.33 4.98
CA LYS A 140 -13.37 23.67 4.11
C LYS A 140 -14.17 22.53 3.47
N GLY A 141 -14.01 21.27 3.86
CA GLY A 141 -14.99 20.18 3.62
C GLY A 141 -15.29 19.76 2.16
N VAL A 142 -15.06 20.61 1.15
CA VAL A 142 -15.35 20.28 -0.27
C VAL A 142 -14.45 19.15 -0.75
N CYS A 143 -13.19 19.14 -0.33
CA CYS A 143 -12.22 18.09 -0.65
C CYS A 143 -12.59 16.73 -0.06
N GLU A 144 -13.33 16.68 1.05
CA GLU A 144 -13.71 15.43 1.71
C GLU A 144 -14.63 14.60 0.83
N SER A 145 -15.64 15.23 0.21
CA SER A 145 -16.58 14.55 -0.69
C SER A 145 -15.89 13.86 -1.88
N ILE A 146 -14.92 14.53 -2.49
CA ILE A 146 -14.13 14.00 -3.61
C ILE A 146 -13.32 12.80 -3.13
N LEU A 147 -12.65 12.94 -1.98
CA LEU A 147 -11.87 11.87 -1.38
C LEU A 147 -12.70 10.63 -1.06
N TYR A 148 -13.91 10.80 -0.50
CA TYR A 148 -14.79 9.67 -0.22
C TYR A 148 -15.22 8.94 -1.49
N ILE A 149 -15.48 9.66 -2.58
CA ILE A 149 -15.80 9.07 -3.88
C ILE A 149 -14.59 8.30 -4.43
N ASP A 150 -13.39 8.89 -4.36
CA ASP A 150 -12.15 8.24 -4.82
C ASP A 150 -11.83 6.99 -3.99
N CYS A 151 -11.99 7.06 -2.68
CA CYS A 151 -11.81 5.92 -1.77
C CYS A 151 -12.86 4.82 -2.02
N PHE A 152 -14.12 5.20 -2.28
CA PHE A 152 -15.15 4.25 -2.66
C PHE A 152 -14.79 3.53 -3.97
N LEU A 153 -14.40 4.28 -5.01
CA LEU A 153 -14.05 3.73 -6.32
C LEU A 153 -12.81 2.84 -6.25
N THR A 154 -11.79 3.22 -5.48
CA THR A 154 -10.59 2.38 -5.29
C THR A 154 -10.91 1.06 -4.63
N ILE A 155 -11.68 1.04 -3.54
CA ILE A 155 -12.01 -0.21 -2.84
C ILE A 155 -12.88 -1.10 -3.75
N LEU A 156 -13.85 -0.50 -4.45
CA LEU A 156 -14.71 -1.21 -5.40
C LEU A 156 -13.88 -1.82 -6.54
N LEU A 157 -12.96 -1.06 -7.12
CA LEU A 157 -12.12 -1.55 -8.21
C LEU A 157 -11.14 -2.63 -7.73
N CYS A 158 -10.56 -2.50 -6.53
CA CYS A 158 -9.73 -3.56 -5.96
C CYS A 158 -10.53 -4.85 -5.73
N SER A 159 -11.83 -4.75 -5.36
CA SER A 159 -12.69 -5.93 -5.18
C SER A 159 -12.94 -6.70 -6.48
N SER A 160 -13.06 -6.00 -7.63
CA SER A 160 -13.22 -6.64 -8.93
C SER A 160 -11.90 -7.15 -9.49
N LEU A 161 -10.79 -6.45 -9.25
CA LEU A 161 -9.47 -6.85 -9.74
C LEU A 161 -8.96 -8.15 -9.12
N PHE A 162 -9.37 -8.53 -7.90
CA PHE A 162 -9.02 -9.84 -7.34
C PHE A 162 -9.41 -11.01 -8.27
N TRP A 163 -10.52 -10.88 -8.97
CA TRP A 163 -11.04 -11.91 -9.86
C TRP A 163 -10.43 -11.87 -11.25
N LEU A 164 -10.14 -10.66 -11.75
CA LEU A 164 -9.70 -10.44 -13.12
C LEU A 164 -8.17 -10.44 -13.26
N TYR A 165 -7.45 -9.99 -12.25
CA TYR A 165 -6.03 -9.63 -12.35
C TYR A 165 -5.26 -9.96 -11.06
N SER A 166 -5.02 -11.25 -10.85
CA SER A 166 -4.28 -11.80 -9.70
C SER A 166 -3.31 -12.89 -10.15
N LEU A 167 -2.38 -12.51 -11.05
CA LEU A 167 -1.41 -13.43 -11.69
C LEU A 167 -0.25 -13.86 -10.77
N GLY A 168 -0.08 -13.21 -9.61
CA GLY A 168 1.02 -13.47 -8.70
C GLY A 168 0.84 -12.77 -7.35
N TRP A 169 1.72 -13.07 -6.39
CA TRP A 169 1.65 -12.53 -5.04
C TRP A 169 1.87 -11.01 -4.99
N GLU A 170 2.66 -10.46 -5.90
CA GLU A 170 2.92 -9.02 -6.01
C GLU A 170 1.62 -8.25 -6.32
N TYR A 171 0.78 -8.81 -7.21
CA TYR A 171 -0.52 -8.24 -7.56
C TYR A 171 -1.53 -8.35 -6.40
N VAL A 172 -1.57 -9.52 -5.74
CA VAL A 172 -2.42 -9.72 -4.55
C VAL A 172 -2.05 -8.74 -3.45
N TRP A 173 -0.75 -8.56 -3.18
CA TRP A 173 -0.28 -7.59 -2.21
C TRP A 173 -0.60 -6.16 -2.64
N CYS A 174 -0.51 -5.84 -3.93
CA CYS A 174 -0.92 -4.53 -4.46
C CYS A 174 -2.38 -4.22 -4.12
N HIS A 175 -3.31 -5.15 -4.38
CA HIS A 175 -4.74 -5.01 -4.05
C HIS A 175 -4.99 -4.76 -2.56
N ILE A 176 -4.29 -5.50 -1.69
CA ILE A 176 -4.33 -5.34 -0.23
C ILE A 176 -3.76 -3.99 0.18
N SER A 177 -2.68 -3.57 -0.46
CA SER A 177 -2.00 -2.32 -0.14
C SER A 177 -2.81 -1.09 -0.56
N LEU A 178 -3.51 -1.13 -1.69
CA LEU A 178 -4.32 0.00 -2.17
C LEU A 178 -5.60 0.15 -1.36
N SER A 179 -6.28 -0.97 -1.04
CA SER A 179 -7.48 -0.95 -0.20
C SER A 179 -7.19 -0.49 1.25
N SER A 180 -6.03 -0.86 1.80
CA SER A 180 -5.61 -0.40 3.13
C SER A 180 -5.32 1.09 3.19
N VAL A 181 -4.79 1.68 2.11
CA VAL A 181 -4.59 3.15 2.04
C VAL A 181 -5.92 3.88 1.97
N SER A 182 -6.83 3.45 1.11
CA SER A 182 -8.11 4.14 0.94
C SER A 182 -8.97 4.04 2.20
N THR A 183 -8.95 2.90 2.89
CA THR A 183 -9.61 2.76 4.20
C THR A 183 -8.93 3.57 5.29
N LEU A 184 -7.61 3.62 5.33
CA LEU A 184 -6.87 4.45 6.30
C LEU A 184 -7.11 5.94 6.07
N LEU A 185 -7.18 6.40 4.82
CA LEU A 185 -7.53 7.78 4.48
C LEU A 185 -8.91 8.15 5.00
N VAL A 186 -9.92 7.31 4.71
CA VAL A 186 -11.28 7.51 5.24
C VAL A 186 -11.26 7.54 6.77
N ALA A 187 -10.56 6.61 7.41
CA ALA A 187 -10.44 6.55 8.86
C ALA A 187 -9.82 7.83 9.45
N CYS A 188 -8.86 8.46 8.78
CA CYS A 188 -8.23 9.71 9.23
C CYS A 188 -9.21 10.89 9.32
N PHE A 189 -10.26 10.92 8.49
CA PHE A 189 -11.28 11.98 8.54
C PHE A 189 -12.43 11.67 9.52
N CYS A 190 -12.61 10.40 9.91
CA CYS A 190 -13.76 9.98 10.73
C CYS A 190 -13.43 9.60 12.16
N ALA A 191 -12.21 9.12 12.43
CA ALA A 191 -11.82 8.56 13.71
C ALA A 191 -10.68 9.37 14.36
N ASP A 192 -10.55 9.21 15.67
CA ASP A 192 -9.47 9.81 16.44
C ASP A 192 -8.10 9.30 15.98
N PHE A 193 -7.09 10.18 16.08
CA PHE A 193 -5.71 9.87 15.74
C PHE A 193 -5.17 8.62 16.47
N ILE A 194 -5.60 8.35 17.70
CA ILE A 194 -5.20 7.16 18.46
C ILE A 194 -5.66 5.88 17.76
N LEU A 195 -6.88 5.88 17.24
CA LEU A 195 -7.47 4.71 16.61
C LEU A 195 -6.86 4.50 15.21
N THR A 196 -6.63 5.57 14.45
CA THR A 196 -5.98 5.48 13.12
C THR A 196 -4.51 5.07 13.21
N SER A 197 -3.78 5.59 14.19
CA SER A 197 -2.40 5.16 14.47
C SER A 197 -2.33 3.71 14.93
N PHE A 198 -3.31 3.22 15.71
CA PHE A 198 -3.42 1.80 16.05
C PHE A 198 -3.62 0.91 14.81
N VAL A 199 -4.54 1.29 13.91
CA VAL A 199 -4.78 0.56 12.65
C VAL A 199 -3.49 0.50 11.80
N TYR A 200 -2.78 1.62 11.67
CA TYR A 200 -1.52 1.68 10.93
C TYR A 200 -0.43 0.82 11.57
N ALA A 201 -0.23 0.93 12.89
CA ALA A 201 0.77 0.14 13.61
C ALA A 201 0.50 -1.36 13.46
N TYR A 202 -0.76 -1.78 13.58
CA TYR A 202 -1.15 -3.16 13.38
C TYR A 202 -0.87 -3.64 11.95
N TYR A 203 -1.24 -2.84 10.94
CA TYR A 203 -0.93 -3.13 9.53
C TYR A 203 0.59 -3.27 9.30
N SER A 204 1.40 -2.41 9.93
CA SER A 204 2.86 -2.45 9.78
C SER A 204 3.47 -3.75 10.32
N VAL A 205 3.02 -4.22 11.49
CA VAL A 205 3.46 -5.48 12.09
C VAL A 205 3.03 -6.66 11.23
N TRP A 206 1.77 -6.65 10.78
CA TRP A 206 1.25 -7.67 9.89
C TRP A 206 2.02 -7.74 8.56
N ALA A 207 2.35 -6.59 7.97
CA ALA A 207 3.09 -6.52 6.73
C ALA A 207 4.54 -7.03 6.86
N VAL A 208 5.21 -6.78 7.98
CA VAL A 208 6.54 -7.36 8.26
C VAL A 208 6.45 -8.89 8.29
N ALA A 209 5.44 -9.45 8.97
CA ALA A 209 5.24 -10.90 9.03
C ALA A 209 4.95 -11.51 7.65
N CYS A 210 4.12 -10.84 6.84
CA CYS A 210 3.85 -11.25 5.45
C CYS A 210 5.09 -11.20 4.57
N LEU A 211 5.95 -10.19 4.71
CA LEU A 211 7.22 -10.11 3.98
C LEU A 211 8.15 -11.26 4.35
N CYS A 212 8.29 -11.58 5.64
CA CYS A 212 9.07 -12.75 6.08
C CYS A 212 8.52 -14.04 5.46
N TYR A 213 7.20 -14.17 5.37
CA TYR A 213 6.54 -15.30 4.74
C TYR A 213 6.79 -15.38 3.23
N PHE A 214 6.76 -14.27 2.49
CA PHE A 214 7.09 -14.26 1.06
C PHE A 214 8.55 -14.65 0.78
N PHE A 215 9.50 -14.25 1.64
CA PHE A 215 10.88 -14.71 1.55
C PHE A 215 11.00 -16.22 1.81
N TYR A 216 10.24 -16.75 2.76
CA TYR A 216 10.16 -18.18 3.02
C TYR A 216 9.59 -18.95 1.82
N LEU A 217 8.48 -18.46 1.24
CA LEU A 217 7.85 -19.03 0.05
C LEU A 217 8.80 -19.09 -1.15
N LYS A 218 9.53 -17.99 -1.43
CA LYS A 218 10.49 -17.95 -2.54
C LYS A 218 11.59 -19.02 -2.40
N ARG A 219 11.93 -19.43 -1.18
CA ARG A 219 12.95 -20.44 -0.90
C ARG A 219 12.43 -21.88 -1.00
N MET A 220 11.19 -22.11 -0.57
CA MET A 220 10.60 -23.46 -0.46
C MET A 220 9.72 -23.83 -1.67
N GLY A 221 9.41 -22.87 -2.54
CA GLY A 221 8.80 -23.15 -3.85
C GLY A 221 7.31 -23.52 -3.84
N GLY A 222 6.60 -23.37 -2.72
CA GLY A 222 5.16 -23.65 -2.67
C GLY A 222 4.48 -23.31 -1.35
N VAL A 223 3.15 -23.13 -1.40
CA VAL A 223 2.33 -22.77 -0.23
C VAL A 223 2.11 -23.96 0.71
N LYS A 224 2.18 -25.20 0.20
CA LYS A 224 1.97 -26.45 0.96
C LYS A 224 2.80 -26.55 2.25
N GLU A 225 4.08 -26.20 2.19
CA GLU A 225 4.98 -26.33 3.34
C GLU A 225 4.77 -25.24 4.39
N GLY A 226 4.10 -24.14 4.01
CA GLY A 226 3.82 -22.98 4.85
C GLY A 226 2.34 -22.78 5.16
N PHE A 227 1.48 -23.77 4.92
CA PHE A 227 0.02 -23.57 4.93
C PHE A 227 -0.56 -23.06 6.24
N TRP A 228 -0.11 -23.57 7.39
CA TRP A 228 -0.58 -23.05 8.69
C TRP A 228 -0.21 -21.59 8.90
N LEU A 229 0.98 -21.20 8.44
CA LEU A 229 1.45 -19.81 8.44
C LEU A 229 0.62 -18.95 7.47
N PHE A 230 0.29 -19.49 6.29
CA PHE A 230 -0.65 -18.85 5.35
C PHE A 230 -2.02 -18.61 6.00
N CYS A 231 -2.60 -19.63 6.64
CA CYS A 231 -3.89 -19.49 7.32
C CYS A 231 -3.86 -18.44 8.43
N PHE A 232 -2.77 -18.38 9.19
CA PHE A 232 -2.59 -17.40 10.26
C PHE A 232 -2.37 -15.96 9.74
N LEU A 233 -1.67 -15.81 8.60
CA LEU A 233 -1.31 -14.51 8.06
C LEU A 233 -2.33 -13.93 7.10
N PHE A 234 -3.06 -14.72 6.31
CA PHE A 234 -3.91 -14.20 5.23
C PHE A 234 -5.39 -14.51 5.39
N LEU A 235 -5.74 -15.68 5.94
CA LEU A 235 -7.13 -16.06 6.13
C LEU A 235 -7.71 -15.47 7.42
N VAL A 236 -8.96 -15.05 7.37
CA VAL A 236 -9.72 -14.61 8.55
C VAL A 236 -10.21 -15.84 9.31
N THR A 237 -9.48 -16.20 10.35
CA THR A 237 -9.82 -17.23 11.34
C THR A 237 -9.89 -16.55 12.71
N PRO A 238 -10.55 -17.11 13.73
CA PRO A 238 -10.79 -16.42 15.01
C PRO A 238 -9.53 -15.92 15.71
N LEU A 239 -8.35 -16.51 15.42
CA LEU A 239 -7.07 -16.14 16.01
C LEU A 239 -6.10 -15.48 15.03
N SER A 240 -6.48 -15.27 13.77
CA SER A 240 -5.54 -14.77 12.76
C SER A 240 -5.36 -13.25 12.82
N LEU A 241 -4.19 -12.81 12.35
CA LEU A 241 -3.85 -11.39 12.33
C LEU A 241 -4.81 -10.54 11.46
N PRO A 242 -5.25 -10.98 10.27
CA PRO A 242 -6.16 -10.19 9.42
C PRO A 242 -7.51 -9.87 10.07
N LEU A 243 -7.99 -10.72 10.98
CA LEU A 243 -9.27 -10.50 11.65
C LEU A 243 -9.23 -9.23 12.50
N PHE A 244 -8.21 -9.09 13.35
CA PHE A 244 -8.06 -7.91 14.21
C PHE A 244 -7.84 -6.64 13.38
N TYR A 245 -7.07 -6.73 12.29
CA TYR A 245 -6.93 -5.62 11.33
C TYR A 245 -8.30 -5.19 10.78
N LYS A 246 -9.06 -6.12 10.18
CA LYS A 246 -10.35 -5.81 9.56
C LYS A 246 -11.37 -5.28 10.56
N LEU A 247 -11.41 -5.82 11.78
CA LEU A 247 -12.28 -5.30 12.85
C LEU A 247 -11.87 -3.89 13.27
N SER A 248 -10.57 -3.62 13.44
CA SER A 248 -10.09 -2.28 13.78
C SER A 248 -10.42 -1.24 12.69
N VAL A 249 -10.30 -1.63 11.42
CA VAL A 249 -10.71 -0.81 10.27
C VAL A 249 -12.22 -0.58 10.28
N CYS A 250 -13.02 -1.61 10.49
CA CYS A 250 -14.48 -1.46 10.61
C CYS A 250 -14.85 -0.47 11.71
N LEU A 251 -14.27 -0.60 12.91
CA LEU A 251 -14.49 0.33 14.02
C LEU A 251 -14.14 1.77 13.64
N SER A 252 -13.05 1.98 12.90
CA SER A 252 -12.62 3.31 12.45
C SER A 252 -13.55 3.95 11.42
N ILE A 253 -14.22 3.14 10.59
CA ILE A 253 -15.02 3.60 9.44
C ILE A 253 -16.52 3.62 9.78
N VAL A 254 -16.97 3.06 10.91
CA VAL A 254 -18.40 2.99 11.29
C VAL A 254 -19.10 4.35 11.21
N TYR A 255 -18.41 5.43 11.59
CA TYR A 255 -18.98 6.78 11.62
C TYR A 255 -18.83 7.56 10.30
N SER A 256 -18.30 6.94 9.24
CA SER A 256 -18.05 7.60 7.94
C SER A 256 -19.30 7.67 7.07
N SER A 257 -19.57 6.64 6.28
CA SER A 257 -20.77 6.48 5.46
C SER A 257 -21.09 4.99 5.28
N VAL A 258 -22.38 4.70 5.14
CA VAL A 258 -22.86 3.33 4.87
C VAL A 258 -22.29 2.79 3.55
N TYR A 259 -22.09 3.65 2.55
CA TYR A 259 -21.55 3.26 1.24
C TYR A 259 -20.12 2.71 1.31
N ILE A 260 -19.27 3.29 2.16
CA ILE A 260 -17.89 2.81 2.31
C ILE A 260 -17.88 1.50 3.08
N LEU A 261 -18.73 1.36 4.10
CA LEU A 261 -18.87 0.11 4.85
C LEU A 261 -19.37 -1.04 3.96
N THR A 262 -20.34 -0.80 3.08
CA THR A 262 -20.83 -1.84 2.17
C THR A 262 -19.76 -2.24 1.17
N VAL A 263 -19.06 -1.30 0.56
CA VAL A 263 -17.98 -1.63 -0.38
C VAL A 263 -16.78 -2.29 0.31
N TRP A 264 -16.44 -1.87 1.53
CA TRP A 264 -15.46 -2.56 2.35
C TRP A 264 -15.86 -4.01 2.64
N SER A 265 -17.14 -4.25 2.96
CA SER A 265 -17.63 -5.62 3.16
C SER A 265 -17.50 -6.47 1.89
N LEU A 266 -17.88 -5.94 0.72
CA LEU A 266 -17.72 -6.61 -0.57
C LEU A 266 -16.26 -6.92 -0.88
N TYR A 267 -15.37 -5.95 -0.66
CA TYR A 267 -13.93 -6.13 -0.79
C TYR A 267 -13.43 -7.26 0.13
N SER A 268 -13.76 -7.20 1.42
CA SER A 268 -13.31 -8.19 2.40
C SER A 268 -13.78 -9.61 2.07
N LEU A 269 -14.99 -9.75 1.51
CA LEU A 269 -15.53 -11.03 1.04
C LEU A 269 -14.77 -11.52 -0.21
N SER A 270 -14.56 -10.64 -1.20
CA SER A 270 -13.84 -10.98 -2.43
C SER A 270 -12.41 -11.46 -2.16
N GLU A 271 -11.66 -10.73 -1.32
CA GLU A 271 -10.30 -11.06 -0.92
C GLU A 271 -10.23 -12.42 -0.22
N GLN A 272 -11.10 -12.66 0.76
CA GLN A 272 -11.08 -13.89 1.54
C GLN A 272 -11.53 -15.09 0.71
N PHE A 273 -12.58 -14.93 -0.11
CA PHE A 273 -13.00 -15.99 -1.02
C PHE A 273 -11.88 -16.37 -2.01
N PHE A 274 -11.17 -15.38 -2.55
CA PHE A 274 -10.02 -15.61 -3.41
C PHE A 274 -8.90 -16.38 -2.68
N LEU A 275 -8.55 -15.98 -1.46
CA LEU A 275 -7.50 -16.64 -0.67
C LEU A 275 -7.88 -18.06 -0.25
N TYR A 276 -9.16 -18.30 0.08
CA TYR A 276 -9.66 -19.66 0.34
C TYR A 276 -9.60 -20.55 -0.89
N LYS A 277 -9.96 -20.00 -2.06
CA LYS A 277 -9.85 -20.71 -3.34
C LYS A 277 -8.39 -21.06 -3.65
N LEU A 278 -7.46 -20.11 -3.48
CA LEU A 278 -6.03 -20.32 -3.68
C LEU A 278 -5.47 -21.40 -2.76
N ALA A 279 -5.83 -21.35 -1.47
CA ALA A 279 -5.52 -22.43 -0.53
C ALA A 279 -6.10 -23.78 -1.00
N GLY A 280 -7.34 -23.79 -1.48
CA GLY A 280 -7.99 -24.99 -2.00
C GLY A 280 -7.26 -25.59 -3.20
N ASP A 281 -6.88 -24.78 -4.19
CA ASP A 281 -6.24 -25.21 -5.43
C ASP A 281 -4.87 -25.86 -5.21
N GLU A 282 -4.11 -25.40 -4.21
CA GLU A 282 -2.85 -26.04 -3.82
C GLU A 282 -3.05 -27.49 -3.35
N TYR A 283 -4.15 -27.80 -2.66
CA TYR A 283 -4.42 -29.15 -2.11
C TYR A 283 -5.32 -30.01 -3.00
N LEU A 284 -6.24 -29.39 -3.73
CA LEU A 284 -7.23 -30.01 -4.60
C LEU A 284 -7.05 -29.41 -5.98
N SER A 285 -6.19 -30.05 -6.79
CA SER A 285 -6.05 -29.73 -8.20
C SER A 285 -7.44 -29.73 -8.85
N CYS A 286 -7.92 -28.56 -9.30
CA CYS A 286 -8.89 -28.33 -10.38
C CYS A 286 -9.82 -27.12 -10.13
N THR A 287 -9.29 -25.89 -9.95
CA THR A 287 -10.07 -24.70 -10.37
C THR A 287 -9.27 -23.70 -11.19
N PHE A 288 -10.01 -22.97 -12.02
CA PHE A 288 -9.63 -22.29 -13.27
C PHE A 288 -8.71 -21.06 -13.17
N ASN A 289 -8.09 -20.78 -12.03
CA ASN A 289 -7.11 -19.68 -11.94
C ASN A 289 -5.73 -20.30 -11.97
N VAL A 290 -5.22 -20.49 -13.19
CA VAL A 290 -3.88 -21.05 -13.38
C VAL A 290 -2.87 -20.02 -12.86
N TRP A 291 -2.35 -20.24 -11.66
CA TRP A 291 -1.15 -19.58 -11.13
C TRP A 291 0.10 -20.25 -11.73
N TYR A 292 0.16 -20.37 -13.07
CA TYR A 292 1.30 -20.89 -13.84
C TYR A 292 1.27 -20.36 -15.28
#